data_AF-A0A1H7R3H3-F1
#
_entry.id   AF-A0A1H7R3H3-F1
#
_cell.length_a   1.000
_cell.length_b   1.000
_cell.length_c   1.000
_cell.angle_alpha   90.00
_cell.angle_beta   90.00
_cell.angle_gamma   90.00
#
_symmetry.space_group_name_H-M   'P 1'
#
loop_
_entity.id
_entity.type
_entity.pdbx_description
1 polymer ?
#
loop_
_entity_poly.entity_id
_entity_poly.type
_entity_poly.pdbx_seq_one_letter_code
_entity_poly.pdbx_strand_id
1 'polypeptide(L)'
;MNLEVVNSGQLLDIASESLLIKELSTQLEKDFSLANISLKLPLKFDAQTFVSMIREKVYHLMMEHFAEYLNLLYIVDVPEREFQYIEVTDAVEVADQVTFLILKREYQKVWYRNKYK
;
A
#
# COMPACT_ATOMS: atom_id res chain seq x y z
N MET A 1 13.39 -10.80 0.74
CA MET A 1 12.22 -11.64 0.41
C MET A 1 11.91 -11.38 -1.04
N ASN A 2 11.95 -12.41 -1.88
CA ASN A 2 11.46 -12.32 -3.25
C ASN A 2 9.96 -12.67 -3.21
N LEU A 3 9.12 -11.64 -3.38
CA LEU A 3 7.67 -11.78 -3.49
C LEU A 3 7.33 -11.79 -4.98
N GLU A 4 6.94 -12.95 -5.50
CA GLU A 4 6.48 -13.11 -6.89
C GLU A 4 4.97 -12.82 -7.00
N VAL A 5 4.56 -11.63 -6.55
CA VAL A 5 3.18 -11.13 -6.72
C VAL A 5 3.17 -9.98 -7.71
N VAL A 6 2.09 -9.90 -8.49
CA VAL A 6 1.95 -8.88 -9.55
C VAL A 6 0.81 -7.89 -9.28
N ASN A 7 -0.04 -8.13 -8.28
CA ASN A 7 -1.14 -7.22 -7.93
C ASN A 7 -1.50 -7.27 -6.43
N SER A 8 -2.31 -6.30 -6.02
CA SER A 8 -2.77 -6.14 -4.63
C SER A 8 -3.58 -7.32 -4.11
N GLY A 9 -4.38 -7.98 -4.96
CA GLY A 9 -5.20 -9.13 -4.58
C GLY A 9 -4.33 -10.31 -4.14
N GLN A 10 -3.38 -10.71 -4.99
CA GLN A 10 -2.43 -11.80 -4.67
C GLN A 10 -1.61 -11.50 -3.43
N LEU A 11 -1.22 -10.25 -3.22
CA LEU A 11 -0.51 -9.85 -2.00
C LEU A 11 -1.38 -10.04 -0.75
N LEU A 12 -2.66 -9.67 -0.82
CA LEU A 12 -3.58 -9.84 0.31
C LEU A 12 -3.93 -11.30 0.58
N ASP A 13 -3.96 -12.14 -0.45
CA ASP A 13 -4.09 -13.60 -0.28
C ASP A 13 -2.91 -14.13 0.54
N ILE A 14 -1.67 -13.81 0.14
CA ILE A 14 -0.46 -14.21 0.89
C ILE A 14 -0.48 -13.64 2.31
N ALA A 15 -0.86 -12.38 2.48
CA ALA A 15 -0.92 -11.75 3.80
C ALA A 15 -1.97 -12.40 4.71
N SER A 16 -3.07 -12.88 4.13
CA SER A 16 -4.11 -13.64 4.84
C SER A 16 -3.60 -15.02 5.24
N GLU A 17 -2.97 -15.76 4.32
CA GLU A 17 -2.35 -17.06 4.59
C GLU A 17 -1.25 -16.98 5.66
N SER A 18 -0.50 -15.87 5.67
CA SER A 18 0.55 -15.59 6.65
C SER A 18 0.01 -15.10 8.00
N LEU A 19 -1.30 -14.88 8.14
CA LEU A 19 -1.96 -14.25 9.29
C LEU A 19 -1.39 -12.86 9.65
N LEU A 20 -0.95 -12.09 8.65
CA LEU A 20 -0.30 -10.78 8.81
C LEU A 20 -1.20 -9.58 8.45
N ILE A 21 -2.46 -9.83 8.09
CA ILE A 21 -3.40 -8.77 7.68
C ILE A 21 -3.54 -7.68 8.76
N LYS A 22 -3.64 -8.07 10.04
CA LYS A 22 -3.81 -7.10 11.13
C LYS A 22 -2.59 -6.20 11.26
N GLU A 23 -1.40 -6.79 11.24
CA GLU A 23 -0.13 -6.07 11.30
C GLU A 23 0.07 -5.19 10.07
N LEU A 24 -0.36 -5.63 8.89
CA LEU A 24 -0.37 -4.84 7.67
C LEU A 24 -1.29 -3.63 7.80
N SER A 25 -2.53 -3.81 8.28
CA SER A 25 -3.46 -2.70 8.52
C SER A 25 -2.87 -1.67 9.48
N THR A 26 -2.35 -2.11 10.63
CA THR A 26 -1.73 -1.22 11.63
C THR A 26 -0.54 -0.48 11.07
N GLN A 27 0.27 -1.15 10.25
CA GLN A 27 1.45 -0.55 9.65
C GLN A 27 1.05 0.51 8.60
N LEU A 28 0.05 0.24 7.75
CA LEU A 28 -0.48 1.21 6.80
C LEU A 28 -1.06 2.44 7.50
N GLU A 29 -1.93 2.26 8.49
CA GLU A 29 -2.52 3.38 9.24
C GLU A 29 -1.44 4.24 9.92
N LYS A 30 -0.39 3.61 10.45
CA LYS A 30 0.76 4.31 11.03
C LYS A 30 1.48 5.17 10.00
N ASP A 31 1.87 4.60 8.86
CA ASP A 31 2.68 5.30 7.87
C ASP A 31 1.86 6.40 7.15
N PHE A 32 0.57 6.18 6.90
CA PHE A 32 -0.35 7.24 6.45
C PHE A 32 -0.46 8.37 7.49
N SER A 33 -0.61 8.04 8.77
CA SER A 33 -0.66 9.03 9.85
C SER A 33 0.62 9.86 9.96
N LEU A 34 1.80 9.24 9.79
CA LEU A 34 3.08 9.94 9.71
C LEU A 34 3.16 10.91 8.53
N ALA A 35 2.44 10.61 7.44
CA ALA A 35 2.30 11.50 6.29
C ALA A 35 1.28 12.63 6.51
N ASN A 36 0.67 12.71 7.70
CA ASN A 36 -0.48 13.56 8.05
C ASN A 36 -1.77 13.21 7.28
N ILE A 37 -1.91 11.96 6.84
CA ILE A 37 -3.04 11.49 6.05
C ILE A 37 -3.90 10.56 6.90
N SER A 38 -5.18 10.89 7.02
CA SER A 38 -6.15 10.03 7.72
C SER A 38 -6.55 8.85 6.83
N LEU A 39 -6.14 7.64 7.24
CA LEU A 39 -6.59 6.36 6.72
C LEU A 39 -7.12 5.54 7.89
N LYS A 40 -8.37 5.07 7.80
CA LYS A 40 -8.97 4.16 8.78
C LYS A 40 -9.47 2.92 8.05
N LEU A 41 -8.81 1.80 8.25
CA LEU A 41 -9.13 0.55 7.58
C LEU A 41 -10.25 -0.19 8.35
N PRO A 42 -11.06 -0.99 7.66
CA PRO A 42 -12.21 -1.64 8.28
C PRO A 42 -11.77 -2.69 9.31
N LEU A 43 -12.48 -2.76 10.44
CA LEU A 43 -12.23 -3.76 11.49
C LEU A 43 -12.45 -5.20 11.00
N LYS A 44 -13.44 -5.39 10.12
CA LYS A 44 -13.68 -6.66 9.44
C LYS A 44 -12.96 -6.60 8.09
N PHE A 45 -12.01 -7.52 7.91
CA PHE A 45 -11.25 -7.59 6.67
C PHE A 45 -12.12 -8.07 5.50
N ASP A 46 -12.05 -7.33 4.41
CA ASP A 46 -12.55 -7.68 3.08
C ASP A 46 -11.53 -7.16 2.08
N ALA A 47 -10.92 -8.03 1.27
CA ALA A 47 -9.79 -7.67 0.43
C ALA A 47 -10.15 -6.59 -0.60
N GLN A 48 -11.35 -6.65 -1.18
CA GLN A 48 -11.78 -5.71 -2.21
C GLN A 48 -11.97 -4.30 -1.62
N THR A 49 -12.68 -4.20 -0.50
CA THR A 49 -12.88 -2.95 0.24
C THR A 49 -11.55 -2.39 0.77
N PHE A 50 -10.68 -3.28 1.26
CA PHE A 50 -9.37 -2.88 1.79
C PHE A 50 -8.51 -2.19 0.72
N VAL A 51 -8.40 -2.80 -0.47
CA VAL A 51 -7.65 -2.20 -1.58
C VAL A 51 -8.35 -0.95 -2.10
N SER A 52 -9.68 -0.96 -2.23
CA SER A 52 -10.41 0.20 -2.77
C SER A 52 -10.23 1.44 -1.92
N MET A 53 -10.30 1.32 -0.59
CA MET A 53 -10.11 2.46 0.32
C MET A 53 -8.72 3.10 0.20
N ILE A 54 -7.68 2.27 0.05
CA ILE A 54 -6.31 2.75 -0.12
C ILE A 54 -6.17 3.40 -1.50
N ARG A 55 -6.67 2.76 -2.55
CA ARG A 55 -6.62 3.27 -3.92
C ARG A 55 -7.34 4.59 -4.09
N GLU A 56 -8.55 4.72 -3.53
CA GLU A 56 -9.29 5.99 -3.53
C GLU A 56 -8.51 7.09 -2.83
N LYS A 57 -7.87 6.77 -1.69
CA LYS A 57 -7.02 7.72 -0.98
C LYS A 57 -5.82 8.13 -1.82
N VAL A 58 -5.12 7.18 -2.42
CA VAL A 58 -3.96 7.42 -3.30
C VAL A 58 -4.35 8.25 -4.52
N TYR A 59 -5.45 7.90 -5.18
CA TYR A 59 -5.99 8.63 -6.33
C TYR A 59 -6.28 10.09 -5.98
N HIS A 60 -7.00 10.32 -4.88
CA HIS A 60 -7.32 11.67 -4.41
C HIS A 60 -6.04 12.47 -4.08
N LEU A 61 -5.06 11.86 -3.41
CA LEU A 61 -3.78 12.52 -3.13
C LEU A 61 -3.03 12.86 -4.42
N MET A 62 -2.99 11.96 -5.39
CA MET A 62 -2.34 12.22 -6.68
C MET A 62 -2.98 13.39 -7.44
N MET A 63 -4.31 13.49 -7.42
CA MET A 63 -5.05 14.48 -8.21
C MET A 63 -5.18 15.83 -7.52
N GLU A 64 -5.37 15.84 -6.21
CA GLU A 64 -5.74 17.06 -5.45
C GLU A 64 -4.67 17.50 -4.44
N HIS A 65 -3.81 16.58 -3.97
CA HIS A 65 -2.86 16.82 -2.88
C HIS A 65 -1.46 16.25 -3.19
N PHE A 66 -0.90 16.61 -4.35
CA PHE A 66 0.31 15.97 -4.87
C PHE A 66 1.54 16.04 -3.94
N ALA A 67 1.68 17.12 -3.16
CA ALA A 67 2.76 17.21 -2.17
C ALA A 67 2.63 16.18 -1.03
N GLU A 68 1.40 15.92 -0.57
CA GLU A 68 1.11 14.90 0.44
C GLU A 68 1.29 13.49 -0.11
N TYR A 69 0.93 13.28 -1.39
CA TYR A 69 1.23 12.05 -2.13
C TYR A 69 2.74 11.74 -2.13
N LEU A 70 3.59 12.69 -2.52
CA LEU A 70 5.05 12.49 -2.50
C LEU A 70 5.58 12.20 -1.10
N ASN A 71 5.07 12.91 -0.08
CA ASN A 71 5.43 12.68 1.31
C ASN A 71 5.06 11.26 1.78
N LEU A 72 3.87 10.77 1.41
CA LEU A 72 3.42 9.41 1.70
C LEU A 72 4.38 8.37 1.10
N LEU A 73 4.74 8.52 -0.18
CA LEU A 73 5.66 7.59 -0.85
C LEU A 73 7.02 7.53 -0.17
N TYR A 74 7.54 8.69 0.28
CA TYR A 74 8.79 8.76 1.01
C TYR A 74 8.72 8.02 2.36
N ILE A 75 7.64 8.21 3.13
CA ILE A 75 7.46 7.56 4.44
C ILE A 75 7.26 6.05 4.31
N VAL A 76 6.49 5.62 3.31
CA VAL A 76 6.30 4.19 2.96
C VAL A 76 7.61 3.57 2.46
N ASP A 77 8.59 4.40 2.08
CA ASP A 77 9.85 4.00 1.46
C ASP A 77 9.63 3.33 0.09
N VAL A 78 8.74 3.87 -0.77
CA VAL A 78 8.60 3.34 -2.14
C VAL A 78 9.80 3.79 -2.98
N PRO A 79 10.63 2.89 -3.56
CA PRO A 79 11.78 3.27 -4.36
C PRO A 79 11.34 3.95 -5.65
N GLU A 80 11.96 5.08 -5.99
CA GLU A 80 11.69 5.81 -7.23
C GLU A 80 11.87 4.94 -8.49
N ARG A 81 12.80 3.97 -8.45
CA ARG A 81 13.01 3.02 -9.56
C ARG A 81 11.75 2.21 -9.90
N GLU A 82 10.84 1.97 -8.94
CA GLU A 82 9.62 1.21 -9.20
C GLU A 82 8.66 2.01 -10.10
N PHE A 83 8.76 3.35 -10.10
CA PHE A 83 7.93 4.22 -10.94
C PHE A 83 8.33 4.17 -12.42
N GLN A 84 9.54 3.70 -12.75
CA GLN A 84 9.96 3.48 -14.14
C GLN A 84 9.15 2.38 -14.83
N TYR A 85 8.52 1.50 -14.05
CA TYR A 85 7.71 0.39 -14.53
C TYR A 85 6.22 0.67 -14.46
N ILE A 86 5.82 1.88 -14.05
CA ILE A 86 4.41 2.26 -14.05
C ILE A 86 3.99 2.57 -15.48
N GLU A 87 2.98 1.86 -15.96
CA GLU A 87 2.35 2.15 -17.23
C GLU A 87 1.44 3.37 -17.05
N VAL A 88 1.81 4.49 -17.70
CA VAL A 88 1.07 5.75 -17.62
C VAL A 88 -0.07 5.74 -18.65
N THR A 89 -1.15 5.06 -18.30
CA THR A 89 -2.37 4.91 -19.10
C THR A 89 -3.41 5.97 -18.71
N ASP A 90 -4.06 5.77 -17.57
CA ASP A 90 -4.97 6.74 -16.94
C ASP A 90 -4.73 6.84 -15.43
N ALA A 91 -5.25 7.90 -14.81
CA ALA A 91 -5.00 8.20 -13.40
C ALA A 91 -5.53 7.12 -12.44
N VAL A 92 -6.60 6.40 -12.81
CA VAL A 92 -7.17 5.32 -12.00
C VAL A 92 -6.25 4.10 -12.03
N GLU A 93 -5.78 3.72 -13.22
CA GLU A 93 -4.83 2.61 -13.37
C GLU A 93 -3.47 2.92 -12.71
N VAL A 94 -2.98 4.16 -12.81
CA VAL A 94 -1.76 4.58 -12.09
C VAL A 94 -1.97 4.50 -10.58
N ALA A 95 -3.13 4.95 -10.06
CA ALA A 95 -3.43 4.84 -8.63
C ALA A 95 -3.50 3.37 -8.16
N ASP A 96 -4.01 2.45 -8.99
CA ASP A 96 -4.04 1.02 -8.70
C ASP A 96 -2.61 0.43 -8.60
N GLN A 97 -1.75 0.74 -9.58
CA GLN A 97 -0.35 0.32 -9.59
C GLN A 97 0.43 0.86 -8.39
N VAL A 98 0.25 2.13 -8.04
CA VAL A 98 0.90 2.74 -6.86
C VAL A 98 0.37 2.13 -5.56
N THR A 99 -0.93 1.85 -5.47
CA THR A 99 -1.52 1.16 -4.32
C THR A 99 -0.86 -0.19 -4.09
N PHE A 100 -0.64 -0.96 -5.16
CA PHE A 100 0.09 -2.21 -5.09
C PHE A 100 1.53 -2.03 -4.56
N LEU A 101 2.26 -1.01 -5.04
CA LEU A 101 3.63 -0.74 -4.56
C LEU A 101 3.66 -0.40 -3.06
N ILE A 102 2.71 0.42 -2.59
CA ILE A 102 2.56 0.75 -1.17
C ILE A 102 2.30 -0.51 -0.34
N LEU A 103 1.31 -1.32 -0.74
CA LEU A 103 0.99 -2.59 -0.06
C LEU A 103 2.18 -3.54 -0.03
N LYS A 104 2.93 -3.64 -1.14
CA LYS A 104 4.14 -4.46 -1.26
C LYS A 104 5.20 -4.05 -0.25
N ARG A 105 5.45 -2.74 -0.11
CA ARG A 105 6.43 -2.24 0.87
C ARG A 105 5.98 -2.43 2.31
N GLU A 106 4.72 -2.14 2.62
CA GLU A 106 4.22 -2.31 3.99
C GLU A 106 4.17 -3.79 4.41
N TYR A 107 3.77 -4.68 3.51
CA TYR A 107 3.82 -6.12 3.78
C TYR A 107 5.25 -6.60 3.99
N GLN A 108 6.22 -6.15 3.18
CA GLN A 108 7.63 -6.49 3.40
C GLN A 108 8.10 -6.09 4.80
N LYS A 109 7.81 -4.86 5.25
CA LYS A 109 8.15 -4.38 6.61
C LYS A 109 7.55 -5.30 7.68
N VAL A 110 6.26 -5.61 7.57
CA VAL A 110 5.55 -6.48 8.52
C VAL A 110 6.11 -7.90 8.53
N TRP A 111 6.37 -8.48 7.36
CA TRP A 111 6.91 -9.81 7.21
C TRP A 111 8.30 -9.92 7.84
N TYR A 112 9.20 -8.98 7.57
CA TYR A 112 10.55 -8.97 8.16
C TYR A 112 10.49 -8.88 9.68
N ARG A 113 9.62 -8.02 10.23
CA ARG A 113 9.44 -7.89 11.68
C ARG A 113 8.89 -9.16 12.34
N ASN A 114 8.03 -9.92 11.65
CA ASN A 114 7.51 -11.17 12.22
C ASN A 114 8.48 -12.34 12.05
N LYS A 115 9.29 -12.35 10.98
CA LYS A 115 10.25 -13.42 10.73
C LYS A 115 11.49 -13.36 11.62
N TYR A 116 11.98 -12.16 11.93
CA TYR A 116 13.22 -11.95 12.69
C TYR A 116 12.97 -11.35 14.08
N LYS A 117 11.77 -11.58 14.61
CA LYS A 117 11.39 -11.20 15.96
C LYS A 117 12.14 -12.02 17.01
#